data_AF-A0A656K1I4-F1
#
_entry.id   AF-A0A656K1I4-F1
#
_cell.length_a   1.000
_cell.length_b   1.000
_cell.length_c   1.000
_cell.angle_alpha   90.00
_cell.angle_beta   90.00
_cell.angle_gamma   90.00
#
_symmetry.space_group_name_H-M   'P 1'
#
loop_
_entity.id
_entity.type
_entity.pdbx_description
1 polymer ?
#
loop_
_entity_poly.entity_id
_entity_poly.type
_entity_poly.pdbx_seq_one_letter_code
_entity_poly.pdbx_strand_id
1 'polypeptide(L)'
;TVIVTGTRAQERTASASLSPIDVISGDSLRSSGSSELGTVLARLIPSINFPRPSLVDGAELTRPAQLRGLSPDQVLVLVNGKRRHTSAFVNLGGAVGRGSA
;
A
#
# COMPACT_ATOMS: atom_id res chain seq x y z
N THR A 1 4.18 -1.39 37.31
CA THR A 1 5.03 -0.98 36.18
C THR A 1 4.90 -2.04 35.11
N VAL A 2 4.10 -1.79 34.08
CA VAL A 2 3.81 -2.81 33.06
C VAL A 2 4.88 -2.72 31.97
N ILE A 3 5.70 -3.75 31.88
CA ILE A 3 6.69 -3.92 30.81
C ILE A 3 5.99 -4.76 29.73
N VAL A 4 5.72 -4.15 28.58
CA VAL A 4 5.17 -4.85 27.42
C VAL A 4 6.32 -5.44 26.60
N THR A 5 6.67 -6.69 26.89
CA THR A 5 7.54 -7.51 26.05
C THR A 5 6.69 -8.20 24.99
N GLY A 6 6.51 -7.57 23.82
CA GLY A 6 5.92 -8.24 22.66
C GLY A 6 4.83 -7.51 21.92
N THR A 7 5.05 -6.27 21.50
CA THR A 7 4.36 -5.70 20.33
C THR A 7 5.39 -4.98 19.47
N ARG A 8 5.63 -5.48 18.24
CA ARG A 8 6.52 -4.83 17.26
C ARG A 8 5.88 -3.57 16.63
N ALA A 9 4.70 -3.19 17.11
CA ALA A 9 3.95 -2.01 16.71
C ALA A 9 4.04 -0.97 17.84
N GLN A 10 4.99 -0.04 17.68
CA GLN A 10 5.00 1.21 18.41
C GLN A 10 3.69 1.94 18.07
N GLU A 11 2.89 2.32 19.08
CA GLU A 11 1.65 3.12 19.04
C GLU A 11 1.44 3.91 17.71
N ARG A 12 0.96 3.23 16.66
CA ARG A 12 0.69 3.82 15.31
C ARG A 12 -0.79 4.08 15.06
N THR A 13 -1.63 3.49 15.90
CA THR A 13 -3.08 3.61 15.89
C THR A 13 -3.52 4.81 16.70
N ALA A 14 -4.32 5.70 16.10
CA ALA A 14 -5.08 6.70 16.84
C ALA A 14 -5.91 5.97 17.90
N SER A 15 -5.56 6.14 19.17
CA SER A 15 -6.01 5.34 20.33
C SER A 15 -7.54 5.27 20.54
N ALA A 16 -8.33 6.05 19.78
CA ALA A 16 -9.79 6.09 19.83
C ALA A 16 -10.51 5.48 18.60
N SER A 17 -9.79 4.99 17.59
CA SER A 17 -10.40 4.47 16.36
C SER A 17 -10.71 2.98 16.48
N LEU A 18 -11.95 2.60 16.17
CA LEU A 18 -12.38 1.19 16.03
C LEU A 18 -11.78 0.51 14.78
N SER A 19 -11.31 1.30 13.81
CA SER A 19 -10.64 0.80 12.62
C SER A 19 -9.12 0.93 12.75
N PRO A 20 -8.34 -0.05 12.26
CA PRO A 20 -6.89 0.06 12.20
C PRO A 20 -6.47 1.22 11.30
N ILE A 21 -5.76 2.19 11.86
CA ILE A 21 -5.20 3.35 11.17
C ILE A 21 -3.70 3.35 11.43
N ASP A 22 -2.90 3.51 10.37
CA ASP A 22 -1.45 3.65 10.47
C ASP A 22 -1.04 5.05 9.99
N VAL A 23 -0.34 5.80 10.84
CA VAL A 23 0.24 7.10 10.49
C VAL A 23 1.75 6.95 10.29
N ILE A 24 2.23 7.27 9.08
CA ILE A 24 3.65 7.18 8.73
C ILE A 24 4.24 8.58 8.60
N SER A 25 5.26 8.86 9.39
CA SER A 25 5.98 10.14 9.34
C SER A 25 6.94 10.20 8.15
N GLY A 26 7.24 11.43 7.68
CA GLY A 26 8.22 11.64 6.60
C GLY A 26 9.62 11.13 6.94
N ASP A 27 10.03 11.18 8.20
CA ASP A 27 11.33 10.66 8.65
C ASP A 27 11.40 9.13 8.52
N SER A 28 10.29 8.43 8.80
CA SER A 28 10.18 6.98 8.63
C SER A 28 10.26 6.58 7.14
N LEU A 29 9.77 7.43 6.24
CA LEU A 29 9.89 7.19 4.80
C LEU A 29 11.34 7.39 4.33
N ARG A 30 12.03 8.41 4.84
CA ARG A 30 13.41 8.74 4.45
C ARG A 30 14.43 7.74 5.00
N SER A 31 14.16 7.09 6.13
CA SER A 31 15.08 6.12 6.75
C SER A 31 15.17 4.77 6.01
N SER A 32 14.27 4.49 5.06
CA SER A 32 14.22 3.22 4.33
C SER A 32 15.34 3.02 3.29
N GLY A 33 16.07 4.07 2.91
CA GLY A 33 17.12 4.02 1.88
C GLY A 33 16.64 3.71 0.45
N SER A 34 15.32 3.67 0.21
CA SER A 34 14.73 3.48 -1.13
C SER A 34 14.12 4.80 -1.60
N SER A 35 14.30 5.12 -2.88
CA SER A 35 13.68 6.29 -3.52
C SER A 35 12.23 6.06 -3.93
N GLU A 36 11.72 4.83 -3.79
CA GLU A 36 10.43 4.44 -4.32
C GLU A 36 9.39 4.22 -3.21
N LEU A 37 8.38 5.08 -3.18
CA LEU A 37 7.37 5.12 -2.11
C LEU A 37 6.68 3.77 -1.88
N GLY A 38 6.29 3.06 -2.95
CA GLY A 38 5.62 1.76 -2.81
C GLY A 38 6.49 0.71 -2.12
N THR A 39 7.78 0.68 -2.43
CA THR A 39 8.76 -0.20 -1.79
C THR A 39 8.93 0.12 -0.31
N VAL A 40 9.00 1.41 0.02
CA VAL A 40 9.09 1.88 1.42
C VAL A 40 7.83 1.48 2.19
N LEU A 41 6.64 1.75 1.64
CA LEU A 41 5.36 1.46 2.28
C LEU A 41 5.16 -0.05 2.50
N ALA A 42 5.48 -0.90 1.52
CA ALA A 42 5.38 -2.35 1.67
C ALA A 42 6.31 -2.92 2.76
N ARG A 43 7.45 -2.26 3.03
CA ARG A 43 8.35 -2.64 4.13
C ARG A 43 7.82 -2.20 5.49
N LEU A 44 7.21 -1.02 5.57
CA LEU A 44 6.71 -0.44 6.82
C LEU A 44 5.36 -1.03 7.25
N ILE A 45 4.51 -1.37 6.28
CA ILE A 45 3.13 -1.81 6.50
C ILE A 45 2.94 -3.20 5.85
N PRO A 46 2.90 -4.29 6.64
CA PRO A 46 2.75 -5.64 6.09
C PRO A 46 1.44 -5.88 5.33
N SER A 47 0.42 -5.04 5.59
CA SER A 47 -0.89 -5.16 4.96
C SER A 47 -0.99 -4.48 3.60
N ILE A 48 0.02 -3.73 3.15
CA ILE A 48 0.06 -3.09 1.84
C ILE A 48 1.10 -3.76 0.95
N ASN A 49 0.77 -3.94 -0.33
CA ASN A 49 1.71 -4.49 -1.30
C ASN A 49 1.57 -3.78 -2.66
N PHE A 50 2.66 -3.76 -3.42
CA PHE A 50 2.77 -3.16 -4.76
C PHE A 50 3.35 -4.20 -5.72
N PRO A 51 2.56 -5.18 -6.16
CA PRO A 51 3.03 -6.20 -7.08
C PRO A 51 3.47 -5.56 -8.39
N ARG A 52 4.58 -6.07 -8.93
CA ARG A 52 5.12 -5.65 -10.24
C ARG A 52 4.98 -6.82 -11.20
N PRO A 53 3.82 -6.94 -11.86
CA PRO A 53 3.69 -7.95 -12.89
C PRO A 53 4.70 -7.65 -13.99
N SER A 54 5.51 -8.65 -14.31
CA SER A 54 6.33 -8.70 -15.51
C SER A 54 5.74 -9.76 -16.43
N LEU A 55 5.87 -9.61 -17.75
CA LEU A 55 5.44 -10.59 -18.76
C LEU A 55 3.93 -10.60 -19.08
N VAL A 56 3.16 -9.61 -18.61
CA VAL A 56 1.76 -9.44 -18.98
C VAL A 56 1.60 -8.12 -19.70
N ASP A 57 1.33 -8.18 -21.01
CA ASP A 57 1.31 -7.04 -21.92
C ASP A 57 0.54 -5.84 -21.36
N GLY A 58 1.27 -4.74 -21.11
CA GLY A 58 0.75 -3.48 -20.58
C GLY A 58 0.54 -3.42 -19.06
N ALA A 59 0.58 -4.56 -18.35
CA ALA A 59 0.42 -4.57 -16.89
C ALA A 59 1.62 -3.91 -16.19
N GLU A 60 2.80 -3.94 -16.81
CA GLU A 60 3.99 -3.22 -16.33
C GLU A 60 3.82 -1.68 -16.29
N LEU A 61 2.88 -1.13 -17.06
CA LEU A 61 2.59 0.30 -17.07
C LEU A 61 1.80 0.74 -15.82
N THR A 62 1.20 -0.22 -15.12
CA THR A 62 0.39 0.03 -13.94
C THR A 62 1.15 -0.34 -12.66
N ARG A 63 0.89 0.41 -11.59
CA ARG A 63 1.42 0.13 -10.25
C ARG A 63 0.24 -0.13 -9.32
N PRO A 64 -0.36 -1.32 -9.37
CA PRO A 64 -1.51 -1.65 -8.55
C PRO A 64 -1.15 -1.56 -7.06
N ALA A 65 -1.95 -0.83 -6.30
CA ALA A 65 -1.87 -0.85 -4.84
C ALA A 65 -2.85 -1.91 -4.32
N GLN A 66 -2.36 -2.83 -3.50
CA GLN A 66 -3.21 -3.81 -2.83
C GLN A 66 -3.16 -3.59 -1.33
N LEU A 67 -4.34 -3.68 -0.70
CA LEU A 67 -4.49 -3.62 0.75
C LEU A 67 -5.12 -4.93 1.21
N ARG A 68 -4.41 -5.70 2.03
CA ARG A 68 -4.87 -6.98 2.60
C ARG A 68 -5.28 -8.02 1.53
N GLY A 69 -4.65 -7.98 0.36
CA GLY A 69 -4.97 -8.87 -0.77
C GLY A 69 -6.23 -8.47 -1.54
N LEU A 70 -6.83 -7.32 -1.25
CA LEU A 70 -7.90 -6.76 -2.06
C LEU A 70 -7.37 -6.30 -3.43
N SER A 71 -8.24 -6.40 -4.43
CA SER A 71 -7.96 -5.98 -5.79
C SER A 71 -7.78 -4.45 -5.86
N PRO A 72 -6.97 -3.91 -6.79
CA PRO A 72 -6.66 -2.48 -6.85
C PRO A 72 -7.87 -1.55 -7.01
N ASP A 73 -8.95 -2.03 -7.62
CA ASP A 73 -10.23 -1.33 -7.75
C ASP A 73 -11.01 -1.23 -6.43
N GLN A 74 -10.70 -2.09 -5.47
CA GLN A 74 -11.27 -2.10 -4.11
C GLN A 74 -10.44 -1.28 -3.11
N VAL A 75 -9.37 -0.63 -3.57
CA VAL A 75 -8.48 0.20 -2.76
C VAL A 75 -8.62 1.67 -3.17
N LEU A 76 -9.08 2.51 -2.24
CA LEU A 76 -9.16 3.96 -2.47
C LEU A 76 -7.83 4.63 -2.16
N VAL A 77 -7.17 5.15 -3.19
CA VAL A 77 -5.96 5.97 -3.04
C VAL A 77 -6.30 7.44 -3.15
N LEU A 78 -5.94 8.20 -2.12
CA LEU A 78 -6.08 9.65 -2.09
C LEU A 78 -4.70 10.32 -2.07
N VAL A 79 -4.52 11.36 -2.87
CA VAL A 79 -3.37 12.25 -2.79
C VAL A 79 -3.88 13.62 -2.38
N ASN A 80 -3.42 14.12 -1.23
CA ASN A 80 -3.92 15.37 -0.64
C ASN A 80 -5.46 15.42 -0.51
N GLY A 81 -6.07 14.27 -0.15
CA GLY A 81 -7.53 14.15 -0.01
C GLY A 81 -8.31 13.99 -1.32
N LYS A 82 -7.66 14.00 -2.49
CA LYS A 82 -8.34 13.79 -3.78
C LYS A 82 -8.08 12.40 -4.31
N ARG A 83 -9.12 11.75 -4.86
CA ARG A 83 -9.00 10.41 -5.47
C ARG A 83 -8.01 10.46 -6.62
N ARG A 84 -6.99 9.60 -6.55
CA ARG A 84 -6.03 9.44 -7.65
C ARG A 84 -6.76 8.76 -8.81
N HIS A 85 -6.61 9.33 -10.02
CA HIS A 85 -7.14 8.73 -11.24
C HIS A 85 -6.49 7.36 -11.45
N THR A 86 -7.29 6.31 -11.63
CA THR A 86 -6.87 4.96 -12.02
C THR A 86 -6.29 4.99 -13.44
N SER A 87 -5.53 3.99 -13.87
CA SER A 87 -5.01 4.05 -15.24
C SER A 87 -6.16 3.86 -16.26
N ALA A 88 -5.94 4.21 -17.54
CA ALA A 88 -6.86 3.82 -18.60
C ALA A 88 -6.66 2.36 -19.05
N PHE A 89 -5.61 1.71 -18.52
CA PHE A 89 -5.27 0.33 -18.82
C PHE A 89 -6.09 -0.59 -17.92
N VAL A 90 -6.93 -1.41 -18.54
CA VAL A 90 -7.64 -2.49 -17.83
C VAL A 90 -6.77 -3.74 -17.92
N ASN A 91 -6.37 -4.30 -16.78
CA ASN A 91 -5.58 -5.51 -16.77
C ASN A 91 -6.45 -6.71 -17.18
N LEU A 92 -6.34 -7.15 -18.43
CA LEU A 92 -7.05 -8.33 -18.95
C LEU A 92 -6.22 -9.63 -18.87
N GLY A 93 -4.93 -9.51 -18.52
CA GLY A 93 -4.00 -10.63 -18.48
C GLY A 93 -4.05 -11.42 -17.17
N GLY A 94 -3.18 -12.43 -17.06
CA GLY A 94 -3.05 -13.30 -15.88
C GLY A 94 -2.33 -12.66 -14.68
N ALA A 95 -2.21 -11.33 -14.64
CA ALA A 95 -1.55 -10.60 -13.58
C ALA A 95 -2.50 -10.26 -12.42
N VAL A 96 -1.92 -9.92 -11.28
CA VAL A 96 -2.65 -9.43 -10.11
C VAL A 96 -3.53 -8.23 -10.47
N GLY A 97 -4.78 -8.23 -10.00
CA GLY A 97 -5.76 -7.20 -10.35
C GLY A 97 -6.38 -7.37 -11.74
N ARG A 98 -6.49 -8.61 -12.25
CA ARG A 98 -7.24 -8.88 -13.49
C ARG A 98 -8.67 -8.33 -13.39
N GLY A 99 -9.08 -7.55 -14.38
CA GLY A 99 -10.36 -6.85 -14.43
C GLY A 99 -10.36 -5.46 -13.77
N SER A 100 -9.28 -5.07 -13.09
CA SER A 100 -9.12 -3.73 -12.50
C SER A 100 -8.38 -2.76 -13.45
N ALA A 101 -8.53 -1.46 -13.20
CA ALA A 101 -7.97 -0.36 -13.97
C ALA A 101 -7.21 0.64 -13.08
#